data_AF-A0AA35SG74-F1
#
_entry.id   AF-A0AA35SG74-F1
#
_cell.length_a   1.000
_cell.length_b   1.000
_cell.length_c   1.000
_cell.angle_alpha   90.00
_cell.angle_beta   90.00
_cell.angle_gamma   90.00
#
_symmetry.space_group_name_H-M   'P 1'
#
loop_
_entity.id
_entity.type
_entity.pdbx_description
1 polymer ?
#
loop_
_entity_poly.entity_id
_entity_poly.type
_entity_poly.pdbx_seq_one_letter_code
_entity_poly.pdbx_strand_id
1 'polypeptide(L)'
;MYEVSSEVRGQLKVLESIDRLSHRRKMEKEKDQILKAAKSRSRPEDPEAAAKIKEQAKKLQQEEAQKIRDKKANEAALAALSAFGSGTKRKRPSPAEGVSSGLTGQDTGSGHTSLLGTQTSRQPKRRITARDLLFYMEQTKETKKSLVLYKSLLK
;
A
#
# COMPACT_ATOMS: atom_id res chain seq x y z
N MET A 1 -9.23 41.30 -29.15
CA MET A 1 -7.91 41.26 -28.49
C MET A 1 -8.01 40.26 -27.35
N TYR A 2 -7.07 39.33 -27.21
CA TYR A 2 -7.04 38.41 -26.07
C TYR A 2 -6.43 39.17 -24.89
N GLU A 3 -7.20 39.45 -23.85
CA GLU A 3 -6.64 40.05 -22.63
C GLU A 3 -6.01 38.97 -21.78
N VAL A 4 -4.71 39.13 -21.50
CA VAL A 4 -4.00 38.27 -20.56
C VAL A 4 -4.49 38.63 -19.17
N SER A 5 -5.24 37.71 -18.55
CA SER A 5 -5.77 37.89 -17.20
C SER A 5 -4.62 38.06 -16.20
N SER A 6 -4.61 39.17 -15.45
CA SER A 6 -3.58 39.48 -14.44
C SER A 6 -3.70 38.62 -13.17
N GLU A 7 -4.87 38.02 -12.93
CA GLU A 7 -5.20 37.27 -11.72
C GLU A 7 -4.92 35.76 -11.86
N VAL A 8 -3.78 35.40 -12.47
CA VAL A 8 -3.39 33.99 -12.68
C VAL A 8 -3.29 33.24 -11.33
N ARG A 9 -2.83 33.94 -10.28
CA ARG A 9 -2.69 33.37 -8.93
C ARG A 9 -4.05 33.06 -8.30
N GLY A 10 -5.03 33.96 -8.43
CA GLY A 10 -6.40 33.72 -7.99
C GLY A 10 -7.06 32.54 -8.73
N GLN A 11 -6.89 32.46 -10.05
CA GLN A 11 -7.42 31.34 -10.84
C GLN A 11 -6.80 29.99 -10.42
N LEU A 12 -5.50 29.96 -10.15
CA LEU A 12 -4.82 28.75 -9.68
C LEU A 12 -5.33 28.29 -8.30
N LYS A 13 -5.63 29.25 -7.40
CA LYS A 13 -6.21 28.95 -6.08
C LYS A 13 -7.63 28.39 -6.19
N VAL A 14 -8.42 28.85 -7.17
CA VAL A 14 -9.74 28.29 -7.46
C VAL A 14 -9.62 26.86 -7.94
N LEU A 15 -8.72 26.56 -8.88
CA LEU A 15 -8.48 25.19 -9.36
C LEU A 15 -8.04 24.26 -8.21
N GLU A 16 -7.13 24.71 -7.36
CA GLU A 16 -6.71 23.95 -6.18
C GLU A 16 -7.88 23.68 -5.21
N SER A 17 -8.76 24.67 -5.01
CA SER A 17 -9.95 24.50 -4.17
C SER A 17 -10.93 23.47 -4.74
N ILE A 18 -11.09 23.44 -6.08
CA ILE A 18 -11.92 22.48 -6.80
C ILE A 18 -11.35 21.06 -6.66
N ASP A 19 -10.03 20.92 -6.77
CA ASP A 19 -9.35 19.63 -6.61
C ASP A 19 -9.49 19.10 -5.18
N ARG A 20 -9.31 19.97 -4.17
CA ARG A 20 -9.53 19.61 -2.76
C ARG A 20 -10.96 19.15 -2.50
N LEU A 21 -11.96 19.86 -3.06
CA LEU A 21 -13.37 19.48 -2.94
C LEU A 21 -13.68 18.16 -3.66
N SER A 22 -13.14 17.96 -4.85
CA SER A 22 -13.31 16.73 -5.63
C SER A 22 -12.69 15.52 -4.92
N HIS A 23 -11.51 15.70 -4.33
CA HIS A 23 -10.86 14.67 -3.54
C HIS A 23 -11.68 14.30 -2.30
N ARG A 24 -12.17 15.31 -1.55
CA ARG A 24 -13.04 15.09 -0.39
C ARG A 24 -14.30 14.31 -0.74
N ARG A 25 -15.01 14.71 -1.80
CA ARG A 25 -16.21 14.00 -2.29
C ARG A 25 -15.91 12.55 -2.68
N LYS A 26 -14.74 12.28 -3.26
CA LYS A 26 -14.33 10.92 -3.60
C LYS A 26 -14.08 10.08 -2.35
N MET A 27 -13.34 10.61 -1.38
CA MET A 27 -13.08 9.95 -0.10
C MET A 27 -14.37 9.67 0.68
N GLU A 28 -15.32 10.59 0.65
CA GLU A 28 -16.63 10.43 1.28
C GLU A 28 -17.46 9.33 0.60
N LYS A 29 -17.50 9.31 -0.74
CA LYS A 29 -18.17 8.23 -1.49
C LYS A 29 -17.54 6.86 -1.23
N GLU A 30 -16.21 6.79 -1.14
CA GLU A 30 -15.51 5.54 -0.82
C GLU A 30 -15.83 5.09 0.62
N LYS A 31 -15.83 6.03 1.58
CA LYS A 31 -16.24 5.77 2.97
C LYS A 31 -17.70 5.29 3.05
N ASP A 32 -18.61 5.94 2.35
CA ASP A 32 -20.03 5.59 2.31
C ASP A 32 -20.23 4.22 1.65
N GLN A 33 -19.46 3.89 0.63
CA GLN A 33 -19.49 2.58 0.00
C GLN A 33 -19.01 1.48 0.94
N ILE A 34 -17.92 1.72 1.68
CA ILE A 34 -17.42 0.81 2.72
C ILE A 34 -18.46 0.64 3.83
N LEU A 35 -19.04 1.73 4.32
CA LEU A 35 -20.05 1.71 5.38
C LEU A 35 -21.32 0.99 4.91
N LYS A 36 -21.75 1.22 3.67
CA LYS A 36 -22.88 0.52 3.04
C LYS A 36 -22.60 -0.96 2.83
N ALA A 37 -21.38 -1.35 2.48
CA ALA A 37 -20.97 -2.76 2.39
C ALA A 37 -20.94 -3.43 3.77
N ALA A 38 -20.44 -2.75 4.80
CA ALA A 38 -20.44 -3.24 6.17
C ALA A 38 -21.88 -3.41 6.72
N LYS A 39 -22.77 -2.45 6.43
CA LYS A 39 -24.16 -2.44 6.91
C LYS A 39 -25.09 -3.37 6.10
N SER A 40 -24.79 -3.63 4.83
CA SER A 40 -25.55 -4.60 4.01
C SER A 40 -25.22 -6.06 4.34
N ARG A 41 -24.02 -6.34 4.87
CA ARG A 41 -23.67 -7.65 5.43
C ARG A 41 -24.35 -7.96 6.76
N SER A 42 -25.10 -7.02 7.36
CA SER A 42 -25.79 -7.21 8.65
C SER A 42 -27.32 -7.33 8.51
N ARG A 43 -27.85 -7.75 7.35
CA ARG A 43 -29.29 -8.02 7.20
C ARG A 43 -29.60 -9.43 7.77
N PRO A 44 -30.61 -9.59 8.66
CA PRO A 44 -30.86 -10.82 9.40
C PRO A 44 -31.68 -11.82 8.56
N GLU A 45 -31.06 -12.53 7.62
CA GLU A 45 -31.77 -13.51 6.79
C GLU A 45 -31.12 -14.89 6.70
N ASP A 46 -30.15 -15.18 7.57
CA ASP A 46 -29.61 -16.54 7.62
C ASP A 46 -29.26 -16.93 9.06
N PRO A 47 -30.02 -17.84 9.71
CA PRO A 47 -29.65 -18.38 11.03
C PRO A 47 -28.25 -19.01 11.01
N GLU A 48 -27.76 -19.43 9.83
CA GLU A 48 -26.41 -19.93 9.64
C GLU A 48 -25.36 -18.80 9.70
N ALA A 49 -25.68 -17.59 9.22
CA ALA A 49 -24.78 -16.43 9.30
C ALA A 49 -24.63 -15.93 10.74
N ALA A 50 -25.70 -15.95 11.55
CA ALA A 50 -25.62 -15.62 12.97
C ALA A 50 -24.76 -16.64 13.74
N ALA A 51 -24.86 -17.92 13.41
CA ALA A 51 -23.99 -18.97 13.96
C ALA A 51 -22.52 -18.77 13.55
N LYS A 52 -22.25 -18.48 12.27
CA LYS A 52 -20.91 -18.17 11.76
C LYS A 52 -20.30 -16.93 12.42
N ILE A 53 -21.08 -15.87 12.65
CA ILE A 53 -20.60 -14.66 13.34
C ILE A 53 -20.26 -14.96 14.80
N LYS A 54 -21.08 -15.76 15.50
CA LYS A 54 -20.80 -16.17 16.89
C LYS A 54 -19.56 -17.06 16.99
N GLU A 55 -19.39 -17.99 16.05
CA GLU A 55 -18.19 -18.82 15.95
C GLU A 55 -16.95 -17.98 15.61
N GLN A 56 -17.07 -17.06 14.66
CA GLN A 56 -16.00 -16.14 14.27
C GLN A 56 -15.61 -15.21 15.42
N ALA A 57 -16.57 -14.71 16.21
CA ALA A 57 -16.30 -13.92 17.40
C ALA A 57 -15.54 -14.74 18.46
N LYS A 58 -15.93 -15.99 18.70
CA LYS A 58 -15.24 -16.90 19.62
C LYS A 58 -13.81 -17.21 19.15
N LYS A 59 -13.62 -17.46 17.85
CA LYS A 59 -12.31 -17.70 17.25
C LYS A 59 -11.40 -16.47 17.34
N LEU A 60 -11.94 -15.29 17.06
CA LEU A 60 -11.21 -14.03 17.15
C LEU A 60 -10.77 -13.74 18.59
N GLN A 61 -11.64 -13.97 19.58
CA GLN A 61 -11.28 -13.82 21.00
C GLN A 61 -10.17 -14.81 21.41
N GLN A 62 -10.21 -16.04 20.89
CA GLN A 62 -9.18 -17.04 21.16
C GLN A 62 -7.83 -16.68 20.51
N GLU A 63 -7.85 -16.17 19.28
CA GLU A 63 -6.66 -15.70 18.57
C GLU A 63 -6.04 -14.47 19.26
N GLU A 64 -6.86 -13.54 19.75
CA GLU A 64 -6.39 -12.38 20.52
C GLU A 64 -5.66 -12.81 21.80
N ALA A 65 -6.22 -13.76 22.55
CA ALA A 65 -5.59 -14.29 23.76
C ALA A 65 -4.24 -14.99 23.46
N GLN A 66 -4.16 -15.77 22.38
CA GLN A 66 -2.90 -16.38 21.93
C GLN A 66 -1.88 -15.32 21.53
N LYS A 67 -2.29 -14.31 20.76
CA LYS A 67 -1.40 -13.22 20.35
C LYS A 67 -0.86 -12.42 21.54
N ILE A 68 -1.66 -12.24 22.59
CA ILE A 68 -1.19 -11.63 23.85
C ILE A 68 -0.17 -12.53 24.53
N ARG A 69 -0.42 -13.85 24.58
CA ARG A 69 0.52 -14.82 25.16
C ARG A 69 1.85 -14.84 24.41
N ASP A 70 1.80 -14.83 23.08
CA ASP A 70 3.00 -14.82 22.23
C ASP A 70 3.77 -13.50 22.36
N LYS A 71 3.07 -12.37 22.37
CA LYS A 71 3.70 -11.06 22.65
C LYS A 71 4.38 -11.04 24.01
N LYS A 72 3.71 -11.57 25.05
CA LYS A 72 4.27 -11.66 26.40
C LYS A 72 5.49 -12.60 26.46
N ALA A 73 5.46 -13.72 25.75
CA ALA A 73 6.61 -14.62 25.64
C ALA A 73 7.79 -13.95 24.92
N ASN A 74 7.53 -13.22 23.84
CA ASN A 74 8.54 -12.45 23.11
C ASN A 74 9.14 -11.34 23.97
N GLU A 75 8.30 -10.60 24.71
CA GLU A 75 8.76 -9.58 25.66
C GLU A 75 9.63 -10.19 26.76
N ALA A 76 9.22 -11.34 27.33
CA ALA A 76 10.01 -12.05 28.32
C ALA A 76 11.34 -12.57 27.77
N ALA A 77 11.37 -13.06 26.52
CA ALA A 77 12.60 -13.49 25.86
C ALA A 77 13.57 -12.31 25.62
N LEU A 78 13.05 -11.17 25.16
CA LEU A 78 13.85 -9.95 25.00
C LEU A 78 14.35 -9.43 26.35
N ALA A 79 13.53 -9.48 27.40
CA ALA A 79 13.93 -9.11 28.75
C ALA A 79 15.00 -10.06 29.32
N ALA A 80 14.92 -11.36 29.04
CA ALA A 80 15.96 -12.31 29.44
C ALA A 80 17.29 -12.05 28.70
N LEU A 81 17.24 -11.76 27.40
CA LEU A 81 18.41 -11.37 26.62
C LEU A 81 19.02 -10.05 27.10
N SER A 82 18.20 -9.06 27.43
CA SER A 82 18.68 -7.78 27.96
C SER A 82 19.25 -7.91 29.38
N ALA A 83 18.63 -8.75 30.24
CA ALA A 83 19.14 -9.06 31.57
C ALA A 83 20.45 -9.87 31.54
N PHE A 84 20.62 -10.76 30.56
CA PHE A 84 21.87 -11.50 30.36
C PHE A 84 22.94 -10.68 29.61
N GLY A 85 22.54 -9.59 28.95
CA GLY A 85 23.40 -8.66 28.21
C GLY A 85 24.32 -7.79 29.06
N SER A 86 24.23 -7.88 30.39
CA SER A 86 25.13 -7.19 31.33
C SER A 86 25.64 -8.15 32.41
N GLY A 87 26.58 -9.03 32.04
CA GLY A 87 27.61 -9.43 32.99
C GLY A 87 27.78 -10.90 33.37
N THR A 88 27.37 -11.89 32.57
CA THR A 88 27.88 -13.26 32.78
C THR A 88 29.29 -13.41 32.22
N LYS A 89 30.23 -12.80 32.94
CA LYS A 89 31.64 -13.19 32.88
C LYS A 89 31.71 -14.68 33.18
N ARG A 90 31.96 -15.44 32.12
CA ARG A 90 32.62 -16.75 32.14
C ARG A 90 33.58 -16.82 33.34
N LYS A 91 33.28 -17.66 34.32
CA LYS A 91 34.29 -18.29 35.15
C LYS A 91 34.25 -19.78 34.83
N ARG A 92 35.10 -20.16 33.86
CA ARG A 92 35.58 -21.53 33.73
C ARG A 92 36.36 -21.89 35.00
N PRO A 93 36.28 -23.12 35.50
CA PRO A 93 37.45 -23.82 36.00
C PRO A 93 37.99 -24.70 34.87
N SER A 94 39.19 -24.39 34.36
CA SER A 94 39.99 -25.34 33.58
C SER A 94 40.62 -26.36 34.53
N PRO A 95 40.79 -27.62 34.11
CA PRO A 95 42.13 -27.98 33.64
C PRO A 95 42.16 -28.94 32.42
N ALA A 96 43.31 -28.89 31.74
CA ALA A 96 43.97 -29.95 30.97
C ALA A 96 43.45 -30.39 29.57
N GLU A 97 44.30 -30.05 28.58
CA GLU A 97 44.86 -30.89 27.48
C GLU A 97 43.99 -31.53 26.37
N GLY A 98 44.55 -31.51 25.13
CA GLY A 98 44.17 -32.37 24.00
C GLY A 98 43.44 -31.66 22.85
N VAL A 99 44.09 -31.20 21.76
CA VAL A 99 44.49 -31.94 20.53
C VAL A 99 43.46 -31.87 19.37
N SER A 100 43.99 -31.47 18.20
CA SER A 100 43.64 -31.77 16.79
C SER A 100 42.32 -31.30 16.12
N SER A 101 42.52 -30.52 15.05
CA SER A 101 42.22 -30.77 13.62
C SER A 101 40.90 -31.41 13.14
N GLY A 102 40.42 -30.88 12.00
CA GLY A 102 39.54 -31.56 11.03
C GLY A 102 38.37 -30.64 10.59
N LEU A 103 38.50 -29.81 9.55
CA LEU A 103 38.44 -30.10 8.10
C LEU A 103 37.01 -30.43 7.58
N THR A 104 36.70 -29.83 6.43
CA THR A 104 35.72 -30.19 5.38
C THR A 104 34.34 -29.52 5.41
N GLY A 105 33.91 -29.05 4.24
CA GLY A 105 32.55 -28.56 4.01
C GLY A 105 32.42 -27.58 2.85
N GLN A 106 32.83 -28.00 1.66
CA GLN A 106 32.62 -27.30 0.38
C GLN A 106 31.17 -27.50 -0.13
N ASP A 107 30.75 -26.56 -0.99
CA ASP A 107 29.87 -26.68 -2.16
C ASP A 107 28.48 -26.03 -2.18
N THR A 108 28.41 -25.03 -3.08
CA THR A 108 27.41 -24.76 -4.14
C THR A 108 25.93 -25.05 -3.90
N GLY A 109 25.08 -24.06 -4.20
CA GLY A 109 23.75 -24.37 -4.70
C GLY A 109 22.70 -23.27 -4.56
N SER A 110 22.52 -22.48 -5.62
CA SER A 110 21.22 -22.02 -6.13
C SER A 110 20.23 -21.40 -5.13
N GLY A 111 20.42 -20.12 -4.82
CA GLY A 111 19.39 -19.29 -4.21
C GLY A 111 18.40 -18.80 -5.26
N HIS A 112 17.31 -19.55 -5.45
CA HIS A 112 16.14 -19.11 -6.22
C HIS A 112 15.53 -17.90 -5.50
N THR A 113 15.85 -16.68 -5.93
CA THR A 113 15.21 -15.47 -5.42
C THR A 113 13.78 -15.43 -5.94
N SER A 114 12.83 -15.89 -5.14
CA SER A 114 11.42 -15.59 -5.34
C SER A 114 11.23 -14.09 -5.23
N LEU A 115 11.33 -13.41 -6.38
CA LEU A 115 10.90 -12.04 -6.59
C LEU A 115 9.37 -12.01 -6.46
N LEU A 116 8.87 -12.06 -5.22
CA LEU A 116 7.50 -11.67 -4.92
C LEU A 116 7.45 -10.14 -5.02
N GLY A 117 7.41 -9.65 -6.27
CA GLY A 117 7.17 -8.25 -6.57
C GLY A 117 5.78 -7.89 -6.05
N THR A 118 5.74 -7.10 -4.99
CA THR A 118 4.53 -6.40 -4.54
C THR A 118 4.00 -5.60 -5.73
N GLN A 119 3.01 -6.14 -6.43
CA GLN A 119 2.35 -5.42 -7.51
C GLN A 119 1.59 -4.26 -6.90
N THR A 120 2.21 -3.09 -6.85
CA THR A 120 1.51 -1.86 -6.52
C THR A 120 0.43 -1.68 -7.59
N SER A 121 -0.84 -1.74 -7.19
CA SER A 121 -1.99 -1.44 -8.04
C SER A 121 -1.92 0.02 -8.45
N ARG A 122 -1.18 0.31 -9.52
CA ARG A 122 -1.18 1.62 -10.15
C ARG A 122 -2.50 1.74 -10.91
N GLN A 123 -3.35 2.65 -10.47
CA GLN A 123 -4.54 3.04 -11.21
C GLN A 123 -4.15 3.36 -12.66
N PRO A 124 -4.86 2.83 -13.67
CA PRO A 124 -4.54 3.13 -15.06
C PRO A 124 -4.69 4.63 -15.28
N LYS A 125 -3.61 5.29 -15.71
CA LYS A 125 -3.66 6.71 -16.08
C LYS A 125 -4.51 6.84 -17.34
N ARG A 126 -5.43 7.81 -17.36
CA ARG A 126 -6.15 8.18 -18.59
C ARG A 126 -5.14 8.67 -19.61
N ARG A 127 -5.03 7.96 -20.73
CA ARG A 127 -4.15 8.32 -21.85
C ARG A 127 -4.99 9.06 -22.88
N ILE A 128 -4.49 10.21 -23.31
CA ILE A 128 -5.08 10.98 -24.42
C ILE A 128 -4.31 10.57 -25.66
N THR A 129 -5.03 10.17 -26.71
CA THR A 129 -4.42 9.80 -27.99
C THR A 129 -4.24 11.04 -28.88
N ALA A 130 -3.39 10.92 -29.90
CA ALA A 130 -3.25 11.99 -30.90
C ALA A 130 -4.61 12.30 -31.58
N ARG A 131 -5.48 11.31 -31.76
CA ARG A 131 -6.82 11.50 -32.33
C ARG A 131 -7.69 12.39 -31.44
N ASP A 132 -7.67 12.15 -30.14
CA ASP A 132 -8.45 12.93 -29.17
C ASP A 132 -8.00 14.40 -29.15
N LEU A 133 -6.68 14.63 -29.24
CA LEU A 133 -6.11 15.98 -29.33
C LEU A 133 -6.53 16.68 -30.62
N LEU A 134 -6.43 16.01 -31.76
CA LEU A 134 -6.81 16.58 -33.05
C LEU A 134 -8.31 16.91 -33.13
N PHE A 135 -9.16 16.02 -32.62
CA PHE A 135 -10.60 16.25 -32.52
C PHE A 135 -10.93 17.49 -31.68
N TYR A 136 -10.29 17.62 -30.52
CA TYR A 136 -10.46 18.80 -29.66
C TYR A 136 -9.99 20.09 -30.36
N MET A 137 -8.87 20.02 -31.08
CA MET A 137 -8.32 21.16 -31.80
C MET A 137 -9.21 21.64 -32.94
N GLU A 138 -9.96 20.74 -33.58
CA GLU A 138 -10.90 21.05 -34.66
C GLU A 138 -12.15 21.79 -34.16
N GLN A 139 -12.68 21.39 -32.99
CA GLN A 139 -13.88 21.99 -32.41
C GLN A 139 -13.66 23.39 -31.83
N THR A 140 -12.45 23.70 -31.39
CA THR A 140 -12.15 24.94 -30.68
C THR A 140 -11.75 26.06 -31.65
N LYS A 141 -12.41 27.22 -31.53
CA LYS A 141 -12.25 28.35 -32.46
C LYS A 141 -10.82 28.87 -32.56
N GLU A 142 -10.05 28.73 -31.49
CA GLU A 142 -8.68 29.23 -31.35
C GLU A 142 -7.65 28.33 -32.04
N THR A 143 -7.82 27.00 -32.01
CA THR A 143 -6.81 26.05 -32.53
C THR A 143 -7.17 25.43 -33.86
N LYS A 144 -8.42 25.56 -34.33
CA LYS A 144 -8.88 25.00 -35.62
C LYS A 144 -8.15 25.54 -36.85
N LYS A 145 -7.45 26.69 -36.72
CA LYS A 145 -6.60 27.28 -37.77
C LYS A 145 -5.10 27.22 -37.43
N SER A 146 -4.71 26.41 -36.44
CA SER A 146 -3.30 26.31 -36.04
C SER A 146 -2.49 25.55 -37.08
N LEU A 147 -1.23 25.97 -37.27
CA LEU A 147 -0.28 25.27 -38.14
C LEU A 147 -0.04 23.82 -37.71
N VAL A 148 -0.12 23.53 -36.41
CA VAL A 148 0.04 22.18 -35.86
C VAL A 148 -1.07 21.25 -36.36
N LEU A 149 -2.32 21.70 -36.32
CA LEU A 149 -3.46 20.94 -36.85
C LEU A 149 -3.29 20.71 -38.36
N TYR A 150 -2.99 21.74 -39.14
CA TYR A 150 -2.82 21.59 -40.58
C TYR A 150 -1.69 20.63 -40.96
N LYS A 151 -0.53 20.72 -40.28
CA LYS A 151 0.58 19.79 -40.50
C LYS A 151 0.22 18.34 -40.16
N SER A 152 -0.63 18.12 -39.16
CA SER A 152 -1.06 16.76 -38.79
C SER A 152 -2.06 16.14 -39.77
N LEU A 153 -2.75 16.96 -40.57
CA LEU A 153 -3.74 16.52 -41.56
C LEU A 153 -3.14 16.29 -42.94
N LEU A 154 -1.98 16.89 -43.22
CA LEU A 154 -1.15 16.51 -44.36
C LEU A 154 -0.47 15.19 -44.03
N LYS A 155 -0.92 14.12 -44.69
CA LYS A 155 -0.25 12.81 -44.66
C LYS A 155 1.07 12.86 -45.42
#